data_AF-A0A975NXB0-F1
#
_entry.id   AF-A0A975NXB0-F1
#
_cell.length_a   1.000
_cell.length_b   1.000
_cell.length_c   1.000
_cell.angle_alpha   90.00
_cell.angle_beta   90.00
_cell.angle_gamma   90.00
#
_symmetry.space_group_name_H-M   'P 1'
#
loop_
_entity.id
_entity.type
_entity.pdbx_description
1 polymer ?
#
loop_
_entity_poly.entity_id
_entity_poly.type
_entity_poly.pdbx_seq_one_letter_code
_entity_poly.pdbx_strand_id
1 'polypeptide(L)'
;MRALLFCLAGLAAALPDFAFAQTKPPAKSAPNANEVRYFTAIDGLMDGDADVVLKETRMGKTVTAAVLDVCYPVAKGSDRKDRFVANLAINGQTLSGTTQSIADKLPVTVKLLRKPTGDTFEFRGQISVGQSVTEVASTENSDLSEKEFQENQTSDDGITSSPKDFSEVSPESVGVRVKLDAALDFLKSLKGQDLEVSLSSLSVSCDALRAGQQTININIDPERSAALIAKAKASPGVVAAGWTSGVVEMDRTIRFSAADWRDGDKLNRDRLAAAISGVLARTLAAKASSSAWDANTGKLKLTLKRPSQIFPALGLTETVEVTALVSPDKPGATDRLMLWIGSPAISTADETPGPRLNLADESSLDEEAEQKDDNGSVDALAKEFKGQRWDGDKNDWK
;
A
#
# COMPACT_ATOMS: atom_id res chain seq x y z
N MET A 1 56.36 -36.99 -57.72
CA MET A 1 56.91 -37.91 -56.69
C MET A 1 56.04 -37.79 -55.44
N ARG A 2 55.47 -38.93 -55.01
CA ARG A 2 55.03 -39.32 -53.66
C ARG A 2 54.40 -38.27 -52.71
N ALA A 3 53.07 -38.37 -52.60
CA ALA A 3 52.28 -38.72 -51.40
C ALA A 3 52.67 -38.21 -49.99
N LEU A 4 51.72 -37.48 -49.38
CA LEU A 4 51.29 -37.43 -47.95
C LEU A 4 50.33 -36.20 -47.87
N LEU A 5 48.99 -36.25 -47.91
CA LEU A 5 47.97 -36.97 -47.14
C LEU A 5 48.18 -36.83 -45.61
N PHE A 6 47.55 -35.82 -45.00
CA PHE A 6 46.33 -36.01 -44.18
C PHE A 6 45.77 -34.68 -43.62
N CYS A 7 44.43 -34.65 -43.52
CA CYS A 7 43.58 -33.79 -42.67
C CYS A 7 43.21 -32.37 -43.15
N LEU A 8 42.25 -32.30 -44.09
CA LEU A 8 41.25 -31.23 -44.16
C LEU A 8 39.96 -31.73 -43.49
N ALA A 9 39.65 -31.21 -42.30
CA ALA A 9 38.34 -31.35 -41.67
C ALA A 9 37.45 -30.20 -42.12
N GLY A 10 36.35 -30.52 -42.80
CA GLY A 10 35.36 -29.56 -43.28
C GLY A 10 34.52 -28.99 -42.13
N LEU A 11 34.38 -27.66 -42.15
CA LEU A 11 33.31 -26.93 -41.49
C LEU A 11 32.00 -27.20 -42.24
N ALA A 12 31.03 -27.83 -41.57
CA ALA A 12 29.63 -27.85 -42.00
C ALA A 12 28.75 -27.50 -40.79
N ALA A 13 27.79 -26.61 -41.04
CA ALA A 13 27.02 -25.86 -40.07
C ALA A 13 26.31 -26.71 -38.99
N ALA A 14 26.49 -26.32 -37.73
CA ALA A 14 25.58 -26.68 -36.65
C ALA A 14 24.51 -25.59 -36.53
N LEU A 15 23.30 -25.90 -36.98
CA LEU A 15 22.08 -25.23 -36.51
C LEU A 15 21.75 -25.86 -35.15
N PRO A 16 21.63 -25.09 -34.04
CA PRO A 16 21.03 -25.63 -32.83
C PRO A 16 19.52 -25.75 -33.06
N ASP A 17 19.03 -26.99 -33.07
CA ASP A 17 17.63 -27.31 -32.85
C ASP A 17 17.16 -26.60 -31.56
N PHE A 18 16.06 -25.87 -31.68
CA PHE A 18 15.31 -25.37 -30.54
C PHE A 18 14.78 -26.57 -29.76
N ALA A 19 15.53 -27.00 -28.74
CA ALA A 19 15.04 -27.93 -27.75
C ALA A 19 13.96 -27.22 -26.92
N PHE A 20 12.70 -27.46 -27.28
CA PHE A 20 11.58 -27.24 -26.36
C PHE A 20 11.89 -28.00 -25.08
N ALA A 21 12.06 -27.26 -23.97
CA ALA A 21 12.13 -27.83 -22.65
C ALA A 21 10.83 -28.63 -22.42
N GLN A 22 10.92 -29.96 -22.50
CA GLN A 22 9.87 -30.83 -22.00
C GLN A 22 9.78 -30.58 -20.50
N THR A 23 8.74 -29.86 -20.08
CA THR A 23 8.26 -29.86 -18.70
C THR A 23 7.96 -31.31 -18.34
N LYS A 24 8.92 -31.93 -17.65
CA LYS A 24 8.77 -33.25 -17.06
C LYS A 24 7.53 -33.17 -16.16
N PRO A 25 6.52 -34.04 -16.33
CA PRO A 25 5.38 -34.06 -15.43
C PRO A 25 5.89 -34.25 -14.00
N PRO A 26 5.30 -33.58 -13.00
CA PRO A 26 5.73 -33.73 -11.62
C PRO A 26 5.76 -35.22 -11.27
N ALA A 27 6.88 -35.65 -10.70
CA ALA A 27 7.04 -37.03 -10.27
C ALA A 27 5.85 -37.39 -9.36
N LYS A 28 5.14 -38.47 -9.70
CA LYS A 28 4.05 -38.98 -8.84
C LYS A 28 4.56 -39.09 -7.42
N SER A 29 3.87 -38.43 -6.50
CA SER A 29 4.11 -38.49 -5.06
C SER A 29 4.17 -39.95 -4.62
N ALA A 30 5.16 -40.28 -3.77
CA ALA A 30 5.32 -41.63 -3.25
C ALA A 30 4.02 -42.09 -2.57
N PRO A 31 3.56 -43.33 -2.79
CA PRO A 31 2.41 -43.86 -2.06
C PRO A 31 2.73 -43.80 -0.56
N ASN A 32 1.88 -43.10 0.20
CA ASN A 32 2.02 -42.79 1.65
C ASN A 32 2.85 -41.56 2.03
N ALA A 33 3.20 -40.67 1.10
CA ALA A 33 3.67 -39.34 1.48
C ALA A 33 2.51 -38.54 2.10
N ASN A 34 2.76 -37.91 3.26
CA ASN A 34 1.85 -36.91 3.81
C ASN A 34 1.89 -35.67 2.92
N GLU A 35 0.73 -35.25 2.40
CA GLU A 35 0.58 -34.05 1.59
C GLU A 35 -0.23 -33.00 2.36
N VAL A 36 0.20 -31.75 2.29
CA VAL A 36 -0.56 -30.61 2.83
C VAL A 36 -1.28 -29.91 1.69
N ARG A 37 -2.58 -29.71 1.85
CA ARG A 37 -3.47 -29.05 0.89
C ARG A 37 -4.21 -27.90 1.58
N TYR A 38 -4.46 -26.84 0.83
CA TYR A 38 -5.16 -25.65 1.32
C TYR A 38 -6.41 -25.39 0.50
N PHE A 39 -7.50 -25.05 1.16
CA PHE A 39 -8.63 -24.37 0.53
C PHE A 39 -8.62 -22.93 1.02
N THR A 40 -8.59 -21.97 0.11
CA THR A 40 -8.59 -20.52 0.42
C THR A 40 -9.92 -19.85 0.10
N ALA A 41 -10.90 -20.62 -0.37
CA ALA A 41 -12.27 -20.21 -0.58
C ALA A 41 -13.19 -21.33 -0.11
N ILE A 42 -14.20 -20.98 0.71
CA ILE A 42 -15.35 -21.83 1.06
C ILE A 42 -16.56 -20.90 1.08
N ASP A 43 -17.38 -20.98 0.03
CA ASP A 43 -18.52 -20.08 -0.14
C ASP A 43 -19.59 -20.22 0.95
N GLY A 44 -20.33 -19.13 1.17
CA GLY A 44 -21.47 -19.08 2.08
C GLY A 44 -21.09 -18.91 3.56
N LEU A 45 -19.80 -18.77 3.88
CA LEU A 45 -19.36 -18.52 5.25
C LEU A 45 -19.52 -17.04 5.63
N MET A 46 -20.21 -16.77 6.74
CA MET A 46 -20.53 -15.43 7.25
C MET A 46 -21.06 -14.49 6.16
N ASP A 47 -22.13 -14.91 5.47
CA ASP A 47 -22.76 -14.18 4.36
C ASP A 47 -21.83 -13.92 3.15
N GLY A 48 -20.70 -14.64 3.06
CA GLY A 48 -19.72 -14.49 1.98
C GLY A 48 -18.60 -13.49 2.28
N ASP A 49 -18.61 -12.85 3.46
CA ASP A 49 -17.64 -11.82 3.84
C ASP A 49 -16.46 -12.37 4.67
N ALA A 50 -16.36 -13.69 4.84
CA ALA A 50 -15.25 -14.32 5.55
C ALA A 50 -14.10 -14.73 4.61
N ASP A 51 -12.89 -14.53 5.10
CA ASP A 51 -11.67 -15.10 4.55
C ASP A 51 -11.39 -16.43 5.27
N VAL A 52 -11.35 -17.52 4.50
CA VAL A 52 -11.31 -18.88 5.02
C VAL A 52 -10.09 -19.62 4.48
N VAL A 53 -9.29 -20.17 5.39
CA VAL A 53 -8.20 -21.08 5.07
C VAL A 53 -8.44 -22.41 5.77
N LEU A 54 -8.77 -23.46 5.01
CA LEU A 54 -8.81 -24.83 5.51
C LEU A 54 -7.53 -25.56 5.08
N LYS A 55 -6.68 -25.87 6.05
CA LYS A 55 -5.48 -26.68 5.87
C LYS A 55 -5.80 -28.14 6.16
N GLU A 56 -5.56 -29.02 5.19
CA GLU A 56 -5.68 -30.46 5.35
C GLU A 56 -4.31 -31.12 5.24
N THR A 57 -4.03 -32.08 6.12
CA THR A 57 -2.97 -33.07 5.92
C THR A 57 -3.61 -34.36 5.44
N ARG A 58 -3.10 -34.91 4.34
CA ARG A 58 -3.64 -36.12 3.70
C ARG A 58 -2.59 -37.20 3.58
N MET A 59 -3.01 -38.45 3.78
CA MET A 59 -2.24 -39.63 3.43
C MET A 59 -3.00 -40.35 2.31
N GLY A 60 -2.57 -40.13 1.06
CA GLY A 60 -3.37 -40.51 -0.11
C GLY A 60 -4.69 -39.72 -0.16
N LYS A 61 -5.83 -40.43 -0.23
CA LYS A 61 -7.17 -39.81 -0.24
C LYS A 61 -7.75 -39.54 1.16
N THR A 62 -7.07 -40.01 2.21
CA THR A 62 -7.56 -39.92 3.59
C THR A 62 -7.04 -38.65 4.24
N VAL A 63 -7.94 -37.82 4.77
CA VAL A 63 -7.59 -36.66 5.60
C VAL A 63 -7.20 -37.17 6.99
N THR A 64 -6.02 -36.79 7.47
CA THR A 64 -5.48 -37.22 8.78
C THR A 64 -5.39 -36.09 9.79
N ALA A 65 -5.35 -34.83 9.32
CA ALA A 65 -5.49 -33.64 10.15
C ALA A 65 -6.16 -32.52 9.36
N ALA A 66 -6.94 -31.67 10.02
CA ALA A 66 -7.57 -30.51 9.42
C ALA A 66 -7.58 -29.33 10.40
N VAL A 67 -7.21 -28.15 9.92
CA VAL A 67 -7.23 -26.90 10.68
C VAL A 67 -7.99 -25.86 9.86
N LEU A 68 -9.04 -25.31 10.46
CA LEU A 68 -9.82 -24.24 9.85
C LEU A 68 -9.46 -22.91 10.50
N ASP A 69 -9.00 -21.97 9.70
CA ASP A 69 -8.68 -20.60 10.07
C ASP A 69 -9.64 -19.66 9.35
N VAL A 70 -10.52 -19.01 10.12
CA VAL A 70 -11.55 -18.10 9.58
C VAL A 70 -11.32 -16.72 10.16
N CYS A 71 -11.22 -15.74 9.28
CA CYS A 71 -11.29 -14.32 9.58
C CYS A 71 -12.60 -13.76 9.02
N TYR A 72 -13.36 -13.02 9.84
CA TYR A 72 -14.71 -12.58 9.50
C TYR A 72 -15.02 -11.21 10.09
N PRO A 73 -15.91 -10.42 9.47
CA PRO A 73 -16.40 -9.17 10.07
C PRO A 73 -17.28 -9.49 11.29
N VAL A 74 -17.10 -8.75 12.38
CA VAL A 74 -17.88 -9.00 13.63
C VAL A 74 -19.36 -8.62 13.50
N ALA A 75 -19.69 -7.80 12.51
CA ALA A 75 -21.04 -7.40 12.15
C ALA A 75 -21.10 -7.07 10.66
N LYS A 76 -22.30 -7.19 10.07
CA LYS A 76 -22.54 -6.87 8.66
C LYS A 76 -22.11 -5.44 8.34
N GLY A 77 -21.28 -5.28 7.31
CA GLY A 77 -20.74 -3.98 6.89
C GLY A 77 -19.71 -3.36 7.84
N SER A 78 -19.15 -4.13 8.79
CA SER A 78 -18.10 -3.65 9.69
C SER A 78 -16.70 -3.98 9.18
N ASP A 79 -15.81 -3.01 9.20
CA ASP A 79 -14.37 -3.22 8.97
C ASP A 79 -13.68 -3.93 10.15
N ARG A 80 -14.35 -4.00 11.31
CA ARG A 80 -13.82 -4.71 12.47
C ARG A 80 -13.94 -6.21 12.23
N LYS A 81 -12.79 -6.88 12.19
CA LYS A 81 -12.70 -8.32 12.00
C LYS A 81 -12.31 -9.03 13.28
N ASP A 82 -12.79 -10.26 13.43
CA ASP A 82 -12.28 -11.22 14.40
C ASP A 82 -11.84 -12.49 13.63
N ARG A 83 -11.09 -13.34 14.30
CA ARG A 83 -10.53 -14.56 13.73
C ARG A 83 -10.66 -15.69 14.73
N PHE A 84 -10.85 -16.91 14.25
CA PHE A 84 -10.66 -18.10 15.06
C PHE A 84 -9.87 -19.15 14.28
N VAL A 85 -9.16 -20.00 15.04
CA VAL A 85 -8.49 -21.18 14.49
C VAL A 85 -9.02 -22.41 15.22
N ALA A 86 -9.55 -23.37 14.47
CA ALA A 86 -10.13 -24.59 14.98
C ALA A 86 -9.37 -25.81 14.46
N ASN A 87 -8.83 -26.61 15.38
CA ASN A 87 -8.38 -27.96 15.06
C ASN A 87 -9.60 -28.86 14.91
N LEU A 88 -9.78 -29.48 13.75
CA LEU A 88 -10.96 -30.27 13.44
C LEU A 88 -10.68 -31.77 13.65
N ALA A 89 -11.51 -32.40 14.48
CA ALA A 89 -11.60 -33.85 14.57
C ALA A 89 -12.22 -34.41 13.27
N ILE A 90 -11.60 -35.46 12.76
CA ILE A 90 -11.99 -36.10 11.49
C ILE A 90 -12.72 -37.39 11.81
N ASN A 91 -13.97 -37.49 11.37
CA ASN A 91 -14.78 -38.70 11.46
C ASN A 91 -15.38 -39.03 10.09
N GLY A 92 -14.66 -39.86 9.32
CA GLY A 92 -14.98 -40.12 7.93
C GLY A 92 -14.91 -38.84 7.10
N GLN A 93 -16.05 -38.40 6.58
CA GLN A 93 -16.19 -37.14 5.83
C GLN A 93 -16.56 -35.94 6.71
N THR A 94 -16.84 -36.16 8.00
CA THR A 94 -17.21 -35.08 8.92
C THR A 94 -15.96 -34.48 9.55
N LEU A 95 -15.86 -33.15 9.48
CA LEU A 95 -14.88 -32.33 10.17
C LEU A 95 -15.59 -31.54 11.26
N SER A 96 -15.22 -31.74 12.53
CA SER A 96 -15.87 -31.06 13.65
C SER A 96 -14.87 -30.52 14.65
N GLY A 97 -15.10 -29.35 15.20
CA GLY A 97 -14.20 -28.77 16.21
C GLY A 97 -14.91 -27.70 17.04
N THR A 98 -14.29 -27.37 18.17
CA THR A 98 -14.69 -26.23 19.01
C THR A 98 -13.46 -25.40 19.32
N THR A 99 -13.64 -24.09 19.43
CA THR A 99 -12.57 -23.14 19.77
C THR A 99 -13.20 -21.86 20.35
N GLN A 100 -12.40 -20.81 20.47
CA GLN A 100 -12.88 -19.45 20.74
C GLN A 100 -12.33 -18.48 19.69
N SER A 101 -13.08 -17.41 19.42
CA SER A 101 -12.55 -16.29 18.64
C SER A 101 -11.41 -15.59 19.39
N ILE A 102 -10.54 -14.91 18.66
CA ILE A 102 -9.29 -14.37 19.20
C ILE A 102 -9.56 -13.06 19.93
N ALA A 103 -10.30 -12.13 19.31
CA ALA A 103 -10.53 -10.81 19.89
C ALA A 103 -11.64 -10.85 20.94
N ASP A 104 -12.85 -11.29 20.57
CA ASP A 104 -14.03 -11.22 21.43
C ASP A 104 -14.20 -12.44 22.34
N LYS A 105 -13.35 -13.46 22.19
CA LYS A 105 -13.39 -14.71 22.98
C LYS A 105 -14.74 -15.42 22.91
N LEU A 106 -15.44 -15.28 21.78
CA LEU A 106 -16.73 -15.91 21.56
C LEU A 106 -16.55 -17.42 21.38
N PRO A 107 -17.44 -18.26 21.94
CA PRO A 107 -17.38 -19.70 21.70
C PRO A 107 -17.66 -20.00 20.22
N VAL A 108 -16.87 -20.89 19.64
CA VAL A 108 -17.00 -21.32 18.24
C VAL A 108 -17.22 -22.82 18.17
N THR A 109 -18.19 -23.24 17.36
CA THR A 109 -18.41 -24.65 16.99
C THR A 109 -18.41 -24.78 15.48
N VAL A 110 -17.68 -25.77 14.97
CA VAL A 110 -17.56 -26.07 13.55
C VAL A 110 -18.07 -27.48 13.33
N LYS A 111 -18.96 -27.67 12.35
CA LYS A 111 -19.36 -28.98 11.84
C LYS A 111 -19.54 -28.90 10.34
N LEU A 112 -18.60 -29.47 9.60
CA LEU A 112 -18.60 -29.51 8.14
C LEU A 112 -18.59 -30.95 7.64
N LEU A 113 -19.32 -31.22 6.59
CA LEU A 113 -19.28 -32.45 5.80
C LEU A 113 -18.50 -32.14 4.52
N ARG A 114 -17.43 -32.88 4.32
CA ARG A 114 -16.55 -32.77 3.16
C ARG A 114 -16.82 -33.91 2.18
N LYS A 115 -17.33 -33.59 1.00
CA LYS A 115 -17.64 -34.56 -0.04
C LYS A 115 -16.79 -34.32 -1.29
N PRO A 116 -15.88 -35.25 -1.65
CA PRO A 116 -15.16 -35.17 -2.92
C PRO A 116 -16.11 -35.36 -4.11
N THR A 117 -15.98 -34.50 -5.12
CA THR A 117 -16.77 -34.53 -6.36
C THR A 117 -15.83 -34.42 -7.56
N GLY A 118 -15.32 -35.57 -8.02
CA GLY A 118 -14.26 -35.57 -9.04
C GLY A 118 -12.96 -34.97 -8.49
N ASP A 119 -12.50 -33.88 -9.12
CA ASP A 119 -11.30 -33.14 -8.71
C ASP A 119 -11.62 -31.94 -7.79
N THR A 120 -12.89 -31.67 -7.51
CA THR A 120 -13.34 -30.60 -6.61
C THR A 120 -13.97 -31.17 -5.33
N PHE A 121 -14.27 -30.29 -4.39
CA PHE A 121 -14.84 -30.64 -3.09
C PHE A 121 -16.07 -29.80 -2.77
N GLU A 122 -17.05 -30.46 -2.18
CA GLU A 122 -18.25 -29.84 -1.62
C GLU A 122 -18.13 -29.82 -0.09
N PHE A 123 -18.42 -28.65 0.50
CA PHE A 123 -18.50 -28.45 1.95
C PHE A 123 -19.91 -28.05 2.34
N ARG A 124 -20.54 -28.82 3.22
CA ARG A 124 -21.85 -28.52 3.80
C ARG A 124 -21.84 -28.58 5.32
N GLY A 125 -22.55 -27.70 5.99
CA GLY A 125 -22.70 -27.82 7.44
C GLY A 125 -23.01 -26.51 8.10
N GLN A 126 -22.52 -26.35 9.33
CA GLN A 126 -22.79 -25.16 10.14
C GLN A 126 -21.55 -24.74 10.91
N ILE A 127 -21.36 -23.44 10.99
CA ILE A 127 -20.42 -22.80 11.91
C ILE A 127 -21.20 -21.87 12.81
N SER A 128 -21.00 -21.99 14.12
CA SER A 128 -21.56 -21.07 15.10
C SER A 128 -20.47 -20.23 15.73
N VAL A 129 -20.66 -18.93 15.82
CA VAL A 129 -19.81 -17.99 16.56
C VAL A 129 -20.69 -17.23 17.55
N GLY A 130 -20.50 -17.48 18.85
CA GLY A 130 -21.39 -16.96 19.87
C GLY A 130 -22.81 -17.49 19.67
N GLN A 131 -23.76 -16.58 19.42
CA GLN A 131 -25.16 -16.90 19.14
C GLN A 131 -25.48 -16.99 17.64
N SER A 132 -24.57 -16.54 16.78
CA SER A 132 -24.76 -16.52 15.33
C SER A 132 -24.44 -17.89 14.75
N VAL A 133 -25.33 -18.42 13.92
CA VAL A 133 -25.16 -19.68 13.20
C VAL A 133 -25.19 -19.40 11.71
N THR A 134 -24.17 -19.83 10.99
CA THR A 134 -24.09 -19.73 9.54
C THR A 134 -24.12 -21.12 8.92
N GLU A 135 -25.03 -21.33 7.97
CA GLU A 135 -25.03 -22.52 7.14
C GLU A 135 -23.98 -22.40 6.04
N VAL A 136 -23.17 -23.45 5.90
CA VAL A 136 -22.16 -23.56 4.85
C VAL A 136 -22.73 -24.47 3.77
N ALA A 137 -22.71 -23.99 2.53
CA ALA A 137 -23.11 -24.73 1.35
C ALA A 137 -22.25 -24.29 0.16
N SER A 138 -21.03 -24.81 0.08
CA SER A 138 -20.10 -24.52 -1.01
C SER A 138 -19.89 -25.78 -1.85
N THR A 139 -20.12 -25.70 -3.16
CA THR A 139 -20.28 -26.87 -4.02
C THR A 139 -19.08 -27.17 -4.92
N GLU A 140 -18.18 -26.22 -5.16
CA GLU A 140 -17.09 -26.37 -6.14
C GLU A 140 -15.77 -25.76 -5.64
N ASN A 141 -15.12 -26.41 -4.68
CA ASN A 141 -13.87 -25.94 -4.10
C ASN A 141 -12.67 -26.69 -4.69
N SER A 142 -11.67 -25.94 -5.15
CA SER A 142 -10.35 -26.48 -5.53
C SER A 142 -9.36 -26.28 -4.39
N ASP A 143 -8.36 -27.16 -4.31
CA ASP A 143 -7.30 -27.03 -3.32
C ASP A 143 -5.95 -26.65 -3.96
N LEU A 144 -5.13 -25.97 -3.15
CA LEU A 144 -3.77 -25.57 -3.48
C LEU A 144 -2.79 -26.49 -2.76
N SER A 145 -1.65 -26.76 -3.39
CA SER A 145 -0.49 -27.32 -2.70
C SER A 145 0.08 -26.31 -1.70
N GLU A 146 0.87 -26.79 -0.74
CA GLU A 146 1.62 -25.91 0.18
C GLU A 146 2.47 -24.88 -0.58
N LYS A 147 3.12 -25.28 -1.67
CA LYS A 147 3.97 -24.38 -2.44
C LYS A 147 3.15 -23.24 -3.06
N GLU A 148 2.04 -23.56 -3.74
CA GLU A 148 1.16 -22.57 -4.35
C GLU A 148 0.54 -21.64 -3.31
N PHE A 149 0.15 -22.19 -2.14
CA PHE A 149 -0.35 -21.39 -1.03
C PHE A 149 0.70 -20.38 -0.55
N GLN A 150 1.95 -20.80 -0.34
CA GLN A 150 3.03 -19.90 0.09
C GLN A 150 3.39 -18.85 -0.96
N GLU A 151 3.39 -19.20 -2.25
CA GLU A 151 3.65 -18.26 -3.35
C GLU A 151 2.55 -17.19 -3.45
N ASN A 152 1.33 -17.48 -2.99
CA ASN A 152 0.22 -16.54 -2.94
C ASN A 152 0.17 -15.68 -1.66
N GLN A 153 1.04 -15.93 -0.67
CA GLN A 153 1.11 -15.09 0.52
C GLN A 153 1.97 -13.85 0.27
N THR A 154 1.36 -12.72 -0.06
CA THR A 154 2.04 -11.42 -0.15
C THR A 154 1.92 -10.66 1.16
N SER A 155 3.06 -10.34 1.80
CA SER A 155 3.11 -9.32 2.84
C SER A 155 4.38 -8.47 2.69
N ASP A 156 4.43 -7.65 1.64
CA ASP A 156 5.36 -6.53 1.61
C ASP A 156 4.66 -5.31 2.23
N ASP A 157 5.24 -4.74 3.27
CA ASP A 157 4.72 -3.50 3.86
C ASP A 157 5.45 -2.26 3.36
N GLY A 158 6.40 -2.43 2.44
CA GLY A 158 7.17 -1.34 1.84
C GLY A 158 8.05 -0.59 2.84
N ILE A 159 8.26 -1.12 4.06
CA ILE A 159 9.03 -0.41 5.10
C ILE A 159 10.53 -0.50 4.79
N THR A 160 11.09 0.63 4.38
CA THR A 160 12.54 0.80 4.21
C THR A 160 13.12 1.51 5.42
N SER A 161 13.90 0.78 6.24
CA SER A 161 14.36 1.28 7.55
C SER A 161 15.50 2.29 7.49
N SER A 162 16.24 2.35 6.38
CA SER A 162 17.40 3.22 6.14
C SER A 162 17.59 3.40 4.63
N PRO A 163 16.68 4.11 3.95
CA PRO A 163 16.81 4.36 2.51
C PRO A 163 18.04 5.24 2.27
N LYS A 164 18.70 5.06 1.13
CA LYS A 164 19.88 5.86 0.75
C LYS A 164 19.52 7.33 0.58
N ASP A 165 18.37 7.56 -0.06
CA ASP A 165 17.72 8.84 -0.34
C ASP A 165 16.21 8.57 -0.51
N PHE A 166 15.44 9.61 -0.82
CA PHE A 166 13.98 9.51 -0.93
C PHE A 166 13.48 9.30 -2.37
N SER A 167 14.26 8.67 -3.26
CA SER A 167 13.80 8.39 -4.63
C SER A 167 12.79 7.24 -4.71
N GLU A 168 12.82 6.30 -3.76
CA GLU A 168 11.97 5.10 -3.73
C GLU A 168 10.92 5.10 -2.61
N VAL A 169 11.09 5.99 -1.63
CA VAL A 169 10.19 6.15 -0.47
C VAL A 169 10.02 7.63 -0.17
N SER A 170 8.91 8.01 0.45
CA SER A 170 8.61 9.43 0.66
C SER A 170 9.03 9.91 2.06
N PRO A 171 9.59 11.12 2.18
CA PRO A 171 10.18 11.64 3.42
C PRO A 171 9.18 11.87 4.56
N GLU A 172 7.90 12.06 4.21
CA GLU A 172 6.78 12.27 5.13
C GLU A 172 6.07 10.98 5.52
N SER A 173 6.25 9.90 4.77
CA SER A 173 5.50 8.65 4.92
C SER A 173 6.29 7.65 5.77
N VAL A 174 5.71 7.28 6.90
CA VAL A 174 6.31 6.37 7.88
C VAL A 174 5.40 5.17 8.09
N GLY A 175 5.94 3.97 7.92
CA GLY A 175 5.30 2.71 8.30
C GLY A 175 5.85 2.21 9.62
N VAL A 176 4.96 1.74 10.51
CA VAL A 176 5.33 1.06 11.76
C VAL A 176 4.60 -0.27 11.87
N ARG A 177 5.34 -1.37 11.69
CA ARG A 177 4.84 -2.73 11.91
C ARG A 177 4.88 -3.05 13.40
N VAL A 178 3.73 -3.31 14.00
CA VAL A 178 3.55 -3.54 15.44
C VAL A 178 2.73 -4.81 15.68
N LYS A 179 3.06 -5.56 16.73
CA LYS A 179 2.26 -6.71 17.17
C LYS A 179 0.85 -6.27 17.55
N LEU A 180 -0.15 -7.11 17.28
CA LEU A 180 -1.56 -6.77 17.52
C LEU A 180 -1.86 -6.45 18.99
N ASP A 181 -1.23 -7.17 19.92
CA ASP A 181 -1.38 -6.97 21.36
C ASP A 181 -0.75 -5.65 21.87
N ALA A 182 0.23 -5.11 21.15
CA ALA A 182 0.90 -3.85 21.47
C ALA A 182 0.34 -2.64 20.71
N ALA A 183 -0.44 -2.86 19.65
CA ALA A 183 -0.86 -1.80 18.74
C ALA A 183 -1.71 -0.71 19.41
N LEU A 184 -2.60 -1.08 20.34
CA LEU A 184 -3.42 -0.11 21.06
C LEU A 184 -2.57 0.87 21.87
N ASP A 185 -1.55 0.37 22.58
CA ASP A 185 -0.68 1.20 23.40
C ASP A 185 0.28 2.02 22.54
N PHE A 186 0.75 1.47 21.42
CA PHE A 186 1.47 2.24 20.41
C PHE A 186 0.62 3.41 19.89
N LEU A 187 -0.62 3.17 19.46
CA LEU A 187 -1.53 4.22 18.98
C LEU A 187 -1.85 5.26 20.06
N LYS A 188 -2.05 4.85 21.32
CA LYS A 188 -2.20 5.79 22.44
C LYS A 188 -0.99 6.70 22.59
N SER A 189 0.22 6.16 22.39
CA SER A 189 1.46 6.94 22.49
C SER A 189 1.57 8.04 21.42
N LEU A 190 0.86 7.90 20.30
CA LEU A 190 0.84 8.88 19.20
C LEU A 190 -0.11 10.06 19.47
N LYS A 191 -1.05 9.92 20.40
CA LYS A 191 -2.05 10.97 20.68
C LYS A 191 -1.38 12.28 21.11
N GLY A 192 -1.84 13.38 20.53
CA GLY A 192 -1.34 14.73 20.81
C GLY A 192 0.02 15.05 20.19
N GLN A 193 0.57 14.17 19.35
CA GLN A 193 1.72 14.50 18.51
C GLN A 193 1.25 15.10 17.18
N ASP A 194 2.06 16.01 16.62
CA ASP A 194 1.82 16.60 15.30
C ASP A 194 2.14 15.58 14.20
N LEU A 195 1.19 14.70 13.92
CA LEU A 195 1.24 13.64 12.89
C LEU A 195 -0.19 13.23 12.51
N GLU A 196 -0.32 12.51 11.40
CA GLU A 196 -1.59 11.92 10.96
C GLU A 196 -1.44 10.41 10.84
N VAL A 197 -2.35 9.66 11.46
CA VAL A 197 -2.44 8.20 11.27
C VAL A 197 -3.46 7.93 10.18
N SER A 198 -3.10 7.14 9.17
CA SER A 198 -4.03 6.75 8.12
C SER A 198 -5.14 5.88 8.70
N LEU A 199 -6.39 6.32 8.53
CA LEU A 199 -7.57 5.58 9.02
C LEU A 199 -7.64 4.16 8.44
N SER A 200 -7.26 3.98 7.16
CA SER A 200 -7.24 2.67 6.50
C SER A 200 -6.20 1.72 7.09
N SER A 201 -5.19 2.22 7.80
CA SER A 201 -4.21 1.38 8.51
C SER A 201 -4.65 0.96 9.91
N LEU A 202 -5.79 1.49 10.39
CA LEU A 202 -6.36 1.10 11.69
C LEU A 202 -7.27 -0.14 11.59
N SER A 203 -7.78 -0.46 10.40
CA SER A 203 -8.51 -1.70 10.17
C SER A 203 -7.52 -2.87 10.01
N VAL A 204 -7.66 -3.87 10.87
CA VAL A 204 -6.78 -5.05 10.83
C VAL A 204 -7.25 -5.98 9.72
N SER A 205 -6.43 -6.18 8.69
CA SER A 205 -6.71 -7.15 7.63
C SER A 205 -6.65 -8.59 8.16
N CYS A 206 -7.21 -9.54 7.40
CA CYS A 206 -7.13 -10.95 7.76
C CYS A 206 -5.69 -11.47 7.75
N ASP A 207 -4.87 -10.99 6.82
CA ASP A 207 -3.44 -11.30 6.78
C ASP A 207 -2.71 -10.76 8.00
N ALA A 208 -3.03 -9.54 8.45
CA ALA A 208 -2.47 -8.98 9.68
C ALA A 208 -2.90 -9.78 10.92
N LEU A 209 -4.17 -10.21 10.99
CA LEU A 209 -4.67 -11.12 12.04
C LEU A 209 -3.96 -12.47 12.04
N ARG A 210 -3.60 -12.99 10.86
CA ARG A 210 -2.83 -14.23 10.69
C ARG A 210 -1.37 -14.08 11.10
N ALA A 211 -0.74 -12.99 10.67
CA ALA A 211 0.65 -12.66 10.98
C ALA A 211 0.85 -12.23 12.44
N GLY A 212 -0.21 -11.86 13.16
CA GLY A 212 -0.12 -11.39 14.55
C GLY A 212 0.45 -9.98 14.67
N GLN A 213 0.52 -9.24 13.57
CA GLN A 213 1.11 -7.91 13.47
C GLN A 213 0.38 -7.09 12.41
N GLN A 214 0.33 -5.77 12.59
CA GLN A 214 -0.26 -4.83 11.65
C GLN A 214 0.71 -3.67 11.39
N THR A 215 0.62 -3.06 10.22
CA THR A 215 1.40 -1.87 9.88
C THR A 215 0.52 -0.63 10.02
N ILE A 216 0.93 0.27 10.91
CA ILE A 216 0.31 1.59 11.08
C ILE A 216 1.03 2.57 10.15
N ASN A 217 0.27 3.20 9.26
CA ASN A 217 0.79 4.18 8.30
C ASN A 217 0.59 5.58 8.87
N ILE A 218 1.67 6.36 8.88
CA ILE A 218 1.75 7.66 9.52
C ILE A 218 2.31 8.67 8.54
N ASN A 219 1.61 9.80 8.34
CA ASN A 219 2.17 10.97 7.69
C ASN A 219 2.68 11.94 8.76
N ILE A 220 3.90 12.42 8.59
CA ILE A 220 4.52 13.36 9.51
C ILE A 220 5.42 14.31 8.74
N ASP A 221 5.58 15.51 9.29
CA ASP A 221 6.62 16.44 8.88
C ASP A 221 8.00 15.76 8.72
N PRO A 222 8.64 15.87 7.53
CA PRO A 222 9.96 15.31 7.27
C PRO A 222 11.05 15.71 8.27
N GLU A 223 10.96 16.89 8.90
CA GLU A 223 11.93 17.30 9.93
C GLU A 223 11.84 16.42 11.20
N ARG A 224 10.74 15.67 11.37
CA ARG A 224 10.48 14.82 12.55
C ARG A 224 10.44 13.32 12.24
N SER A 225 10.35 12.91 10.97
CA SER A 225 10.15 11.50 10.58
C SER A 225 11.22 10.56 11.15
N ALA A 226 12.51 10.92 11.06
CA ALA A 226 13.60 10.12 11.59
C ALA A 226 13.52 9.93 13.13
N ALA A 227 13.13 10.97 13.87
CA ALA A 227 12.98 10.90 15.32
C ALA A 227 11.77 10.03 15.72
N LEU A 228 10.65 10.13 14.98
CA LEU A 228 9.50 9.24 15.16
C LEU A 228 9.89 7.79 14.92
N ILE A 229 10.61 7.49 13.84
CA ILE A 229 11.08 6.13 13.52
C ILE A 229 11.99 5.60 14.64
N ALA A 230 12.94 6.40 15.11
CA ALA A 230 13.82 6.01 16.21
C ALA A 230 13.02 5.70 17.49
N LYS A 231 12.05 6.55 17.84
CA LYS A 231 11.14 6.32 18.98
C LYS A 231 10.30 5.05 18.79
N ALA A 232 9.75 4.83 17.59
CA ALA A 232 8.96 3.65 17.27
C ALA A 232 9.79 2.36 17.40
N LYS A 233 11.02 2.32 16.87
CA LYS A 233 11.93 1.17 17.02
C LYS A 233 12.23 0.82 18.47
N ALA A 234 12.18 1.79 19.37
CA ALA A 234 12.39 1.59 20.81
C ALA A 234 11.11 1.19 21.57
N SER A 235 9.93 1.29 20.94
CA SER A 235 8.65 0.99 21.59
C SER A 235 8.43 -0.53 21.71
N PRO A 236 7.95 -1.02 22.88
CA PRO A 236 7.60 -2.43 23.04
C PRO A 236 6.58 -2.91 22.00
N GLY A 237 6.83 -4.10 21.44
CA GLY A 237 5.93 -4.73 20.46
C GLY A 237 6.05 -4.21 19.03
N VAL A 238 6.87 -3.18 18.76
CA VAL A 238 7.22 -2.79 17.38
C VAL A 238 8.20 -3.81 16.80
N VAL A 239 7.90 -4.29 15.60
CA VAL A 239 8.68 -5.29 14.85
C VAL A 239 9.56 -4.61 13.81
N ALA A 240 9.03 -3.58 13.13
CA ALA A 240 9.78 -2.78 12.16
C ALA A 240 9.24 -1.35 12.12
N ALA A 241 10.10 -0.39 11.78
CA ALA A 241 9.70 0.97 11.48
C ALA A 241 10.69 1.61 10.49
N GLY A 242 10.17 2.43 9.59
CA GLY A 242 10.92 3.02 8.50
C GLY A 242 10.05 3.90 7.61
N TRP A 243 10.61 4.31 6.48
CA TRP A 243 9.89 5.08 5.47
C TRP A 243 9.18 4.13 4.50
N THR A 244 8.06 4.61 3.96
CA THR A 244 7.23 3.89 2.98
C THR A 244 7.02 4.77 1.74
N SER A 245 6.43 4.22 0.69
CA SER A 245 5.91 5.02 -0.42
C SER A 245 4.85 6.01 0.07
N GLY A 246 4.86 7.24 -0.44
CA GLY A 246 3.92 8.30 -0.08
C GLY A 246 3.54 9.14 -1.31
N VAL A 247 3.27 10.43 -1.09
CA VAL A 247 2.73 11.29 -2.16
C VAL A 247 3.81 11.96 -3.02
N VAL A 248 5.07 11.83 -2.63
CA VAL A 248 6.18 12.50 -3.31
C VAL A 248 6.54 11.73 -4.57
N GLU A 249 6.20 12.34 -5.70
CA GLU A 249 6.57 11.89 -7.04
C GLU A 249 7.83 12.62 -7.51
N MET A 250 8.87 11.87 -7.91
CA MET A 250 10.17 12.45 -8.25
C MET A 250 10.12 13.38 -9.48
N ASP A 251 9.25 13.10 -10.45
CA ASP A 251 9.09 13.91 -11.66
C ASP A 251 8.61 15.34 -11.39
N ARG A 252 7.92 15.56 -10.26
CA ARG A 252 7.44 16.87 -9.79
C ARG A 252 8.30 17.44 -8.66
N THR A 253 9.51 16.91 -8.50
CA THR A 253 10.44 17.28 -7.43
C THR A 253 11.68 17.97 -8.00
N ILE A 254 12.18 18.97 -7.26
CA ILE A 254 13.48 19.60 -7.51
C ILE A 254 14.40 19.38 -6.30
N ARG A 255 15.72 19.33 -6.53
CA ARG A 255 16.74 19.29 -5.47
C ARG A 255 17.59 20.55 -5.46
N PHE A 256 17.77 21.20 -4.32
CA PHE A 256 18.51 22.46 -4.22
C PHE A 256 19.36 22.52 -2.95
N SER A 257 20.26 23.50 -2.87
CA SER A 257 21.12 23.72 -1.69
C SER A 257 20.28 24.18 -0.49
N ALA A 258 20.53 23.64 0.70
CA ALA A 258 19.79 23.99 1.92
C ALA A 258 20.22 25.33 2.54
N ALA A 259 21.45 25.79 2.28
CA ALA A 259 22.07 26.88 3.04
C ALA A 259 21.27 28.19 3.06
N ASP A 260 20.63 28.54 1.94
CA ASP A 260 19.85 29.79 1.83
C ASP A 260 18.41 29.66 2.35
N TRP A 261 17.99 28.47 2.79
CA TRP A 261 16.59 28.15 3.08
C TRP A 261 16.36 27.65 4.51
N ARG A 262 17.39 27.74 5.35
CA ARG A 262 17.34 27.40 6.77
C ARG A 262 17.61 28.61 7.65
N ASP A 263 16.95 28.64 8.80
CA ASP A 263 17.31 29.50 9.93
C ASP A 263 17.93 28.61 11.02
N GLY A 264 19.26 28.48 11.00
CA GLY A 264 19.96 27.49 11.82
C GLY A 264 19.64 26.06 11.34
N ASP A 265 19.16 25.22 12.25
CA ASP A 265 18.85 23.82 11.94
C ASP A 265 17.46 23.62 11.32
N LYS A 266 16.59 24.64 11.31
CA LYS A 266 15.20 24.54 10.86
C LYS A 266 14.98 25.18 9.50
N LEU A 267 14.02 24.67 8.74
CA LEU A 267 13.57 25.32 7.51
C LEU A 267 12.98 26.71 7.79
N ASN A 268 13.36 27.72 6.98
CA ASN A 268 12.70 29.02 6.98
C ASN A 268 11.41 28.93 6.16
N ARG A 269 10.33 28.52 6.83
CA ARG A 269 9.03 28.20 6.23
C ARG A 269 8.36 29.40 5.55
N ASP A 270 8.51 30.60 6.10
CA ASP A 270 7.91 31.81 5.52
C ASP A 270 8.62 32.20 4.23
N ARG A 271 9.96 32.15 4.22
CA ARG A 271 10.75 32.42 3.02
C ARG A 271 10.48 31.40 1.91
N LEU A 272 10.40 30.11 2.27
CA LEU A 272 10.03 29.05 1.33
C LEU A 272 8.64 29.28 0.76
N ALA A 273 7.63 29.53 1.60
CA ALA A 273 6.27 29.77 1.15
C ALA A 273 6.16 30.97 0.21
N ALA A 274 6.83 32.08 0.54
CA ALA A 274 6.85 33.28 -0.29
C ALA A 274 7.50 33.02 -1.66
N ALA A 275 8.64 32.32 -1.70
CA ALA A 275 9.34 32.00 -2.94
C ALA A 275 8.52 31.06 -3.85
N ILE A 276 7.98 29.98 -3.28
CA ILE A 276 7.17 29.00 -4.02
C ILE A 276 5.90 29.70 -4.54
N SER A 277 5.19 30.43 -3.69
CA SER A 277 3.98 31.17 -4.07
C SER A 277 4.26 32.19 -5.18
N GLY A 278 5.38 32.92 -5.09
CA GLY A 278 5.79 33.91 -6.08
C GLY A 278 6.08 33.30 -7.45
N VAL A 279 6.71 32.12 -7.51
CA VAL A 279 6.93 31.38 -8.77
C VAL A 279 5.61 30.88 -9.34
N LEU A 280 4.80 30.21 -8.52
CA LEU A 280 3.52 29.63 -8.95
C LEU A 280 2.51 30.69 -9.41
N ALA A 281 2.49 31.87 -8.78
CA ALA A 281 1.68 33.00 -9.23
C ALA A 281 2.01 33.42 -10.67
N ARG A 282 3.29 33.39 -11.05
CA ARG A 282 3.72 33.75 -12.41
C ARG A 282 3.40 32.65 -13.41
N THR A 283 3.73 31.39 -13.09
CA THR A 283 3.54 30.25 -14.02
C THR A 283 2.07 29.93 -14.25
N LEU A 284 1.24 30.08 -13.22
CA LEU A 284 -0.20 29.82 -13.30
C LEU A 284 -1.01 31.05 -13.71
N ALA A 285 -0.36 32.19 -13.99
CA ALA A 285 -0.99 33.48 -14.29
C ALA A 285 -2.08 33.84 -13.25
N ALA A 286 -1.77 33.65 -11.97
CA ALA A 286 -2.69 33.77 -10.86
C ALA A 286 -2.13 34.68 -9.75
N LYS A 287 -3.00 35.21 -8.90
CA LYS A 287 -2.62 36.00 -7.73
C LYS A 287 -2.67 35.12 -6.49
N ALA A 288 -1.60 35.12 -5.71
CA ALA A 288 -1.58 34.46 -4.41
C ALA A 288 -2.68 35.03 -3.49
N SER A 289 -3.47 34.14 -2.90
CA SER A 289 -4.55 34.46 -1.97
C SER A 289 -4.17 34.08 -0.54
N SER A 290 -3.61 32.89 -0.33
CA SER A 290 -3.17 32.43 0.99
C SER A 290 -2.10 31.33 0.89
N SER A 291 -1.39 31.15 1.99
CA SER A 291 -0.42 30.08 2.20
C SER A 291 -0.51 29.59 3.65
N ALA A 292 -0.56 28.27 3.87
CA ALA A 292 -0.61 27.70 5.20
C ALA A 292 0.21 26.42 5.29
N TRP A 293 1.05 26.32 6.33
CA TRP A 293 1.76 25.09 6.64
C TRP A 293 0.90 24.21 7.56
N ASP A 294 0.78 22.95 7.20
CA ASP A 294 0.19 21.92 8.04
C ASP A 294 1.21 21.49 9.10
N ALA A 295 0.86 21.66 10.37
CA ALA A 295 1.76 21.34 11.48
C ALA A 295 2.05 19.84 11.59
N ASN A 296 1.08 18.99 11.22
CA ASN A 296 1.18 17.54 11.36
C ASN A 296 2.11 16.94 10.30
N THR A 297 1.90 17.33 9.04
CA THR A 297 2.53 16.72 7.87
C THR A 297 3.67 17.55 7.29
N GLY A 298 3.81 18.81 7.70
CA GLY A 298 4.80 19.74 7.13
C GLY A 298 4.49 20.15 5.69
N LYS A 299 3.30 19.83 5.16
CA LYS A 299 2.88 20.25 3.82
C LYS A 299 2.50 21.72 3.80
N LEU A 300 2.84 22.41 2.72
CA LEU A 300 2.43 23.79 2.44
C LEU A 300 1.25 23.78 1.47
N LYS A 301 0.09 24.26 1.92
CA LYS A 301 -1.06 24.53 1.06
C LYS A 301 -1.00 25.97 0.56
N LEU A 302 -1.03 26.15 -0.76
CA LEU A 302 -1.09 27.43 -1.44
C LEU A 302 -2.43 27.57 -2.17
N THR A 303 -3.07 28.73 -2.02
CA THR A 303 -4.29 29.08 -2.76
C THR A 303 -4.00 30.31 -3.60
N LEU A 304 -4.23 30.20 -4.90
CA LEU A 304 -4.11 31.28 -5.87
C LEU A 304 -5.46 31.52 -6.57
N LYS A 305 -5.71 32.73 -7.05
CA LYS A 305 -6.93 33.09 -7.77
C LYS A 305 -6.62 33.73 -9.11
N ARG A 306 -7.39 33.38 -10.14
CA ARG A 306 -7.33 34.01 -11.47
C ARG A 306 -8.71 34.10 -12.12
N PRO A 307 -8.93 35.02 -13.07
CA PRO A 307 -10.17 35.03 -13.83
C PRO A 307 -10.33 33.75 -14.65
N SER A 308 -11.51 33.14 -14.60
CA SER A 308 -11.81 31.97 -15.43
C SER A 308 -11.87 32.36 -16.92
N GLN A 309 -11.32 31.49 -17.76
CA GLN A 309 -11.34 31.68 -19.21
C GLN A 309 -12.53 31.01 -19.90
N ILE A 310 -13.34 30.22 -19.17
CA ILE A 310 -14.44 29.44 -19.76
C ILE A 310 -15.53 30.36 -20.32
N PHE A 311 -15.96 31.35 -19.54
CA PHE A 311 -16.91 32.40 -19.96
C PHE A 311 -16.49 33.76 -19.36
N PRO A 312 -15.53 34.48 -19.98
CA PRO A 312 -14.96 35.70 -19.40
C PRO A 312 -16.00 36.79 -19.08
N ALA A 313 -17.08 36.86 -19.86
CA ALA A 313 -18.18 37.81 -19.66
C ALA A 313 -18.95 37.63 -18.34
N LEU A 314 -18.91 36.42 -17.74
CA LEU A 314 -19.55 36.14 -16.46
C LEU A 314 -18.70 36.57 -15.25
N GLY A 315 -17.44 36.99 -15.46
CA GLY A 315 -16.56 37.43 -14.37
C GLY A 315 -16.26 36.34 -13.33
N LEU A 316 -16.33 35.07 -13.73
CA LEU A 316 -16.07 33.93 -12.84
C LEU A 316 -14.61 33.90 -12.38
N THR A 317 -14.39 33.37 -11.19
CA THR A 317 -13.06 33.24 -10.57
C THR A 317 -12.68 31.76 -10.44
N GLU A 318 -11.49 31.42 -10.92
CA GLU A 318 -10.83 30.14 -10.65
C GLU A 318 -10.02 30.24 -9.36
N THR A 319 -10.24 29.31 -8.45
CA THR A 319 -9.39 29.06 -7.28
C THR A 319 -8.48 27.88 -7.60
N VAL A 320 -7.17 28.10 -7.53
CA VAL A 320 -6.14 27.10 -7.79
C VAL A 320 -5.46 26.76 -6.48
N GLU A 321 -5.59 25.51 -6.04
CA GLU A 321 -4.92 24.97 -4.86
C GLU A 321 -3.72 24.12 -5.28
N VAL A 322 -2.56 24.41 -4.69
CA VAL A 322 -1.33 23.63 -4.89
C VAL A 322 -0.78 23.23 -3.53
N THR A 323 -0.49 21.94 -3.37
CA THR A 323 0.23 21.43 -2.20
C THR A 323 1.71 21.32 -2.52
N ALA A 324 2.57 21.72 -1.60
CA ALA A 324 4.02 21.57 -1.69
C ALA A 324 4.56 20.87 -0.44
N LEU A 325 5.69 20.19 -0.58
CA LEU A 325 6.43 19.62 0.55
C LEU A 325 7.91 19.92 0.38
N VAL A 326 8.53 20.47 1.42
CA VAL A 326 9.97 20.68 1.48
C VAL A 326 10.55 19.71 2.49
N SER A 327 11.58 18.97 2.08
CA SER A 327 12.20 17.94 2.91
C SER A 327 13.71 17.91 2.70
N PRO A 328 14.47 17.30 3.63
CA PRO A 328 15.80 16.76 3.32
C PRO A 328 15.75 15.81 2.12
N ASP A 329 16.81 15.74 1.31
CA ASP A 329 16.89 14.81 0.18
C ASP A 329 17.16 13.35 0.58
N LYS A 330 17.58 13.13 1.82
CA LYS A 330 17.84 11.81 2.40
C LYS A 330 17.67 11.83 3.93
N PRO A 331 17.57 10.66 4.58
CA PRO A 331 17.58 10.59 6.03
C PRO A 331 18.87 11.16 6.65
N GLY A 332 18.73 11.83 7.80
CA GLY A 332 19.84 12.37 8.56
C GLY A 332 20.33 13.73 8.05
N ALA A 333 21.59 14.06 8.35
CA ALA A 333 22.16 15.35 7.99
C ALA A 333 22.46 15.43 6.48
N THR A 334 22.02 16.52 5.86
CA THR A 334 22.24 16.80 4.43
C THR A 334 22.32 18.31 4.20
N ASP A 335 23.12 18.70 3.22
CA ASP A 335 23.23 20.07 2.70
C ASP A 335 22.24 20.33 1.56
N ARG A 336 21.38 19.36 1.23
CA ARG A 336 20.40 19.44 0.16
C ARG A 336 18.97 19.30 0.66
N LEU A 337 18.08 20.02 0.00
CA LEU A 337 16.64 19.92 0.17
C LEU A 337 16.00 19.44 -1.12
N MET A 338 14.84 18.82 -0.97
CA MET A 338 13.90 18.58 -2.05
C MET A 338 12.68 19.47 -1.86
N LEU A 339 12.09 19.90 -2.98
CA LEU A 339 10.78 20.52 -3.04
C LEU A 339 9.94 19.72 -4.03
N TRP A 340 8.90 19.08 -3.53
CA TRP A 340 7.84 18.47 -4.32
C TRP A 340 6.65 19.42 -4.41
N ILE A 341 6.01 19.48 -5.58
CA ILE A 341 4.71 20.14 -5.76
C ILE A 341 3.68 19.17 -6.34
N GLY A 342 2.50 19.12 -5.74
CA GLY A 342 1.37 18.38 -6.27
C GLY A 342 0.82 18.99 -7.56
N SER A 343 -0.03 18.23 -8.24
CA SER A 343 -0.82 18.75 -9.36
C SER A 343 -1.83 19.80 -8.86
N PRO A 344 -2.03 20.92 -9.58
CA PRO A 344 -2.99 21.95 -9.16
C PRO A 344 -4.44 21.44 -9.19
N ALA A 345 -5.18 21.62 -8.09
CA ALA A 345 -6.62 21.45 -8.07
C ALA A 345 -7.28 22.80 -8.38
N ILE A 346 -8.19 22.83 -9.37
CA ILE A 346 -8.84 24.07 -9.83
C ILE A 346 -10.34 23.93 -9.68
N SER A 347 -10.97 24.85 -8.95
CA SER A 347 -12.42 25.01 -8.85
C SER A 347 -12.84 26.39 -9.36
N THR A 348 -14.07 26.52 -9.85
CA THR A 348 -14.61 27.78 -10.41
C THR A 348 -15.83 28.25 -9.62
N ALA A 349 -15.89 29.53 -9.28
CA ALA A 349 -17.04 30.11 -8.59
C ALA A 349 -17.36 31.53 -9.11
N ASP A 350 -18.63 31.92 -8.99
CA ASP A 350 -19.05 33.31 -9.13
C ASP A 350 -18.85 34.05 -7.80
N GLU A 351 -17.75 34.79 -7.71
CA GLU A 351 -17.42 35.60 -6.52
C GLU A 351 -17.91 37.05 -6.64
N THR A 352 -18.66 37.39 -7.70
CA THR A 352 -19.08 38.77 -7.94
C THR A 352 -20.06 39.27 -6.85
N PRO A 353 -20.12 40.60 -6.60
CA PRO A 353 -21.15 41.17 -5.75
C PRO A 353 -22.54 41.09 -6.39
N GLY A 354 -23.57 40.71 -5.62
CA GLY A 354 -24.97 40.66 -6.09
C GLY A 354 -25.49 39.24 -6.32
N PRO A 355 -26.51 39.04 -7.18
CA PRO A 355 -27.00 37.72 -7.56
C PRO A 355 -25.89 36.90 -8.23
N ARG A 356 -25.66 35.67 -7.75
CA ARG A 356 -24.55 34.80 -8.20
C ARG A 356 -25.05 33.58 -8.95
N LEU A 357 -24.26 33.13 -9.92
CA LEU A 357 -24.43 31.82 -10.53
C LEU A 357 -23.86 30.73 -9.61
N ASN A 358 -24.70 29.76 -9.24
CA ASN A 358 -24.24 28.57 -8.54
C ASN A 358 -23.74 27.54 -9.56
N LEU A 359 -22.49 27.11 -9.41
CA LEU A 359 -21.84 26.13 -10.26
C LEU A 359 -21.72 24.81 -9.51
N ALA A 360 -22.11 23.71 -10.15
CA ALA A 360 -21.79 22.37 -9.68
C ALA A 360 -20.51 21.92 -10.40
N ASP A 361 -19.46 21.65 -9.63
CA ASP A 361 -18.19 21.16 -10.16
C ASP A 361 -18.15 19.63 -10.07
N GLU A 362 -18.53 18.96 -11.16
CA GLU A 362 -18.57 17.50 -11.25
C GLU A 362 -17.17 16.88 -11.48
N SER A 363 -16.13 17.70 -11.72
CA SER A 363 -14.77 17.23 -12.02
C SER A 363 -14.02 16.59 -10.84
N SER A 364 -14.64 16.57 -9.65
CA SER A 364 -14.11 15.92 -8.45
C SER A 364 -14.49 14.44 -8.30
N LEU A 365 -15.31 13.91 -9.22
CA LEU A 365 -15.86 12.54 -9.16
C LEU A 365 -15.16 11.55 -10.10
N ASP A 366 -14.23 12.00 -10.93
CA ASP A 366 -13.55 11.15 -11.92
C ASP A 366 -12.06 11.03 -11.57
N GLU A 367 -11.63 9.82 -11.20
CA GLU A 367 -10.23 9.50 -10.89
C GLU A 367 -9.32 9.55 -12.14
N GLU A 368 -9.90 9.73 -13.33
CA GLU A 368 -9.21 9.93 -14.61
C GLU A 368 -9.23 11.40 -15.10
N ALA A 369 -9.39 12.38 -14.21
CA ALA A 369 -9.27 13.78 -14.60
C ALA A 369 -7.89 14.04 -15.26
N GLU A 370 -7.88 14.57 -16.49
CA GLU A 370 -6.65 14.96 -17.19
C GLU A 370 -5.78 15.80 -16.25
N GLN A 371 -4.51 15.39 -16.09
CA GLN A 371 -3.55 16.12 -15.28
C GLN A 371 -3.48 17.56 -15.81
N LYS A 372 -4.04 18.49 -15.03
CA LYS A 372 -4.08 19.91 -15.40
C LYS A 372 -2.64 20.39 -15.55
N ASP A 373 -2.35 20.97 -16.72
CA ASP A 373 -1.03 21.52 -17.07
C ASP A 373 -0.52 22.45 -15.95
N ASP A 374 0.70 22.21 -15.49
CA ASP A 374 1.34 23.04 -14.48
C ASP A 374 2.08 24.23 -15.08
N ASN A 375 1.97 24.45 -16.39
CA ASN A 375 2.58 25.54 -17.15
C ASN A 375 4.10 25.63 -16.95
N GLY A 376 4.79 24.51 -16.76
CA GLY A 376 6.24 24.46 -16.53
C GLY A 376 6.63 24.94 -15.12
N SER A 377 5.74 24.78 -14.14
CA SER A 377 5.98 25.23 -12.76
C SER A 377 7.23 24.59 -12.14
N VAL A 378 7.46 23.30 -12.39
CA VAL A 378 8.63 22.60 -11.83
C VAL A 378 9.94 23.16 -12.40
N ASP A 379 9.99 23.49 -13.69
CA ASP A 379 11.16 24.09 -14.33
C ASP A 379 11.42 25.51 -13.84
N ALA A 380 10.36 26.29 -13.62
CA ALA A 380 10.48 27.63 -13.07
C ALA A 380 10.97 27.62 -11.62
N LEU A 381 10.48 26.67 -10.81
CA LEU A 381 10.96 26.45 -9.44
C LEU A 381 12.43 26.02 -9.46
N ALA A 382 12.83 25.08 -10.32
CA ALA A 382 14.24 24.68 -10.43
C ALA A 382 15.14 25.89 -10.73
N LYS A 383 14.73 26.79 -11.63
CA LYS A 383 15.49 28.02 -11.94
C LYS A 383 15.56 28.98 -10.75
N GLU A 384 14.44 29.25 -10.08
CA GLU A 384 14.37 30.16 -8.92
C GLU A 384 15.26 29.65 -7.77
N PHE A 385 15.18 28.35 -7.48
CA PHE A 385 15.91 27.71 -6.39
C PHE A 385 17.35 27.33 -6.77
N LYS A 386 17.78 27.58 -8.01
CA LYS A 386 19.05 27.11 -8.58
C LYS A 386 19.24 25.60 -8.36
N GLY A 387 18.13 24.88 -8.49
CA GLY A 387 18.00 23.46 -8.22
C GLY A 387 18.15 22.59 -9.47
N GLN A 388 18.22 21.30 -9.22
CA GLN A 388 18.29 20.22 -10.18
C GLN A 388 16.90 19.58 -10.34
N ARG A 389 16.63 19.05 -11.52
CA ARG A 389 15.40 18.29 -11.83
C ARG A 389 15.70 16.81 -11.73
N TRP A 390 14.67 16.01 -11.46
CA TRP A 390 14.78 14.56 -11.63
C TRP A 390 14.82 14.19 -13.11
N ASP A 391 15.72 13.26 -13.47
CA ASP A 391 15.83 12.62 -14.79
C ASP A 391 15.31 11.18 -14.65
N GLY A 392 14.02 10.99 -14.93
CA GLY A 392 13.35 9.69 -14.80
C GLY A 392 13.94 8.59 -15.69
N ASP A 393 14.56 8.95 -16.82
CA ASP A 393 15.21 7.98 -17.72
C ASP A 393 16.51 7.41 -17.09
N LYS A 394 17.17 8.19 -16.23
CA LYS A 394 18.43 7.82 -15.60
C LYS A 394 18.32 7.51 -14.11
N ASN A 395 17.16 7.79 -13.51
CA ASN A 395 16.94 7.77 -12.06
C ASN A 395 18.01 8.60 -11.31
N ASP A 396 18.28 9.83 -11.76
CA ASP A 396 19.27 10.73 -11.13
C ASP A 396 18.88 12.22 -11.26
N TRP A 397 19.57 13.09 -10.53
CA TRP A 397 19.38 14.54 -10.58
C TRP A 397 20.18 15.20 -11.71
N LYS A 398 19.53 16.07 -12.47
CA LYS A 398 20.08 16.80 -13.61
C LYS A 398 20.17 18.31 -13.36
#